data_AF-A0A6C0LWH4-F1
#
_entry.id   AF-A0A6C0LWH4-F1
#
_cell.length_a   1.000
_cell.length_b   1.000
_cell.length_c   1.000
_cell.angle_alpha   90.00
_cell.angle_beta   90.00
_cell.angle_gamma   90.00
#
_symmetry.space_group_name_H-M   'P 1'
#
loop_
_entity.id
_entity.type
_entity.pdbx_description
1 polymer ?
#
loop_
_entity_poly.entity_id
_entity_poly.type
_entity_poly.pdbx_seq_one_letter_code
_entity_poly.pdbx_strand_id
1 'polypeptide(L)'
;MTNMYTGYFTLKEKEFCTICEEQEFSELCDKCGDVVCADTNCCFTYSLENSDTYVLCKICLSKINAKLRVEIDIGKISTLKQKIKDGTTYVSSSKRTLSQERRLSKLDAENANALIET
;
A
#
# COMPACT_ATOMS: atom_id res chain seq x y z
N MET A 1 -55.51 -28.86 -33.73
CA MET A 1 -54.09 -29.22 -33.50
C MET A 1 -53.37 -27.96 -33.03
N THR A 2 -53.16 -27.88 -31.72
CA THR A 2 -52.50 -26.78 -31.02
C THR A 2 -51.00 -26.83 -31.27
N ASN A 3 -50.42 -25.73 -31.77
CA ASN A 3 -48.98 -25.50 -31.66
C ASN A 3 -48.78 -24.04 -31.25
N MET A 4 -48.85 -23.80 -29.95
CA MET A 4 -48.59 -22.50 -29.32
C MET A 4 -47.15 -22.54 -28.81
N TYR A 5 -46.20 -22.13 -29.67
CA TYR A 5 -44.81 -21.94 -29.26
C TYR A 5 -44.71 -20.65 -28.44
N THR A 6 -44.81 -20.76 -27.12
CA THR A 6 -44.47 -19.66 -26.20
C THR A 6 -42.96 -19.59 -26.08
N GLY A 7 -42.33 -18.79 -26.94
CA GLY A 7 -40.94 -18.40 -26.77
C GLY A 7 -40.81 -17.51 -25.53
N TYR A 8 -40.20 -18.02 -24.47
CA TYR A 8 -39.79 -17.21 -23.33
C TYR A 8 -38.62 -16.33 -23.76
N PHE A 9 -38.92 -15.07 -24.07
CA PHE A 9 -37.90 -14.05 -24.32
C PHE A 9 -37.47 -13.47 -22.98
N THR A 10 -36.35 -13.94 -22.41
CA THR A 10 -35.76 -13.33 -21.22
C THR A 10 -35.03 -12.06 -21.64
N LEU A 11 -35.67 -10.91 -21.49
CA LEU A 11 -34.98 -9.61 -21.43
C LEU A 11 -34.09 -9.64 -20.18
N LYS A 12 -32.79 -9.92 -20.34
CA LYS A 12 -31.82 -9.64 -19.28
C LYS A 12 -31.69 -8.12 -19.19
N GLU A 13 -32.35 -7.52 -18.21
CA GLU A 13 -32.05 -6.15 -17.81
C GLU A 13 -30.57 -6.11 -17.40
N LYS A 14 -29.80 -5.27 -18.09
CA LYS A 14 -28.41 -5.05 -17.72
C LYS A 14 -28.40 -4.16 -16.48
N GLU A 15 -27.87 -4.67 -15.38
CA GLU A 15 -27.62 -3.84 -14.21
C GLU A 15 -26.30 -3.08 -14.40
N PHE A 16 -26.30 -1.81 -14.03
CA PHE A 16 -25.14 -0.93 -14.14
C PHE A 16 -24.51 -0.72 -12.76
N CYS A 17 -23.20 -0.45 -12.75
CA CYS A 17 -22.46 -0.12 -11.54
C CYS A 17 -23.12 1.05 -10.77
N THR A 18 -23.37 0.88 -9.48
CA THR A 18 -23.98 1.92 -8.63
C THR A 18 -23.04 3.13 -8.40
N ILE A 19 -21.76 3.02 -8.75
CA ILE A 19 -20.77 4.09 -8.51
C ILE A 19 -20.60 5.00 -9.73
N CYS A 20 -20.46 4.43 -10.92
CA CYS A 20 -20.28 5.20 -12.15
C CYS A 20 -21.49 5.24 -13.07
N GLU A 21 -22.46 4.33 -12.91
CA GLU A 21 -23.67 4.19 -13.75
C GLU A 21 -23.40 3.99 -15.26
N GLU A 22 -22.15 3.87 -15.68
CA GLU A 22 -21.73 3.75 -17.08
C GLU A 22 -21.41 2.31 -17.48
N GLN A 23 -20.75 1.57 -16.59
CA GLN A 23 -20.26 0.22 -16.86
C GLN A 23 -21.24 -0.83 -16.32
N GLU A 24 -21.38 -1.93 -17.07
CA GLU A 24 -22.13 -3.12 -16.63
C GLU A 24 -21.50 -3.65 -15.33
N PHE A 25 -22.33 -4.03 -14.36
CA PHE A 25 -21.82 -4.54 -13.10
C PHE A 25 -21.10 -5.88 -13.31
N SER A 26 -20.11 -6.16 -12.47
CA SER A 26 -19.35 -7.40 -12.50
C SER A 26 -19.40 -8.15 -11.17
N GLU A 27 -19.39 -7.40 -10.07
CA GLU A 27 -19.24 -7.95 -8.71
C GLU A 27 -20.16 -7.21 -7.73
N LEU A 28 -20.37 -7.83 -6.56
CA LEU A 28 -21.08 -7.21 -5.45
C LEU A 28 -20.09 -6.73 -4.39
N CYS A 29 -20.38 -5.58 -3.78
CA CYS A 29 -19.63 -5.13 -2.63
C CYS A 29 -19.93 -6.01 -1.40
N ASP A 30 -18.92 -6.70 -0.86
CA ASP A 30 -19.06 -7.61 0.29
C ASP A 30 -19.55 -6.92 1.57
N LYS A 31 -19.45 -5.59 1.63
CA LYS A 31 -19.85 -4.82 2.80
C LYS A 31 -21.27 -4.27 2.75
N CYS A 32 -21.76 -3.83 1.60
CA CYS A 32 -23.10 -3.21 1.49
C CYS A 32 -24.05 -3.94 0.54
N GLY A 33 -23.55 -4.86 -0.29
CA GLY A 33 -24.35 -5.59 -1.27
C GLY A 33 -24.63 -4.82 -2.58
N ASP A 34 -24.13 -3.60 -2.73
CA ASP A 34 -24.32 -2.82 -3.97
C ASP A 34 -23.53 -3.44 -5.14
N VAL A 35 -24.08 -3.27 -6.36
CA VAL A 35 -23.45 -3.72 -7.60
C VAL A 35 -22.36 -2.76 -8.06
N VAL A 36 -21.18 -3.30 -8.38
CA VAL A 36 -20.03 -2.52 -8.84
C VAL A 36 -19.40 -3.13 -10.08
N CYS A 37 -18.83 -2.29 -10.94
CA CYS A 37 -17.98 -2.73 -12.04
C CYS A 37 -16.55 -2.99 -11.54
N ALA A 38 -15.75 -3.67 -12.38
CA ALA A 38 -14.35 -4.00 -12.11
C ALA A 38 -13.37 -2.81 -12.19
N ASP A 39 -13.88 -1.59 -12.41
CA ASP A 39 -13.05 -0.39 -12.45
C ASP A 39 -12.50 -0.07 -11.05
N THR A 40 -11.18 0.15 -10.96
CA THR A 40 -10.47 0.54 -9.73
C THR A 40 -10.94 1.87 -9.12
N ASN A 41 -11.65 2.69 -9.90
CA ASN A 41 -12.33 3.89 -9.42
C ASN A 41 -13.63 3.56 -8.66
N CYS A 42 -14.28 2.46 -9.00
CA CYS A 42 -15.57 2.04 -8.44
C CYS A 42 -15.43 1.02 -7.31
N CYS A 43 -14.48 0.08 -7.44
CA CYS A 43 -14.24 -0.96 -6.45
C CYS A 43 -12.78 -1.07 -6.04
N PHE A 44 -12.55 -1.72 -4.90
CA PHE A 44 -11.25 -2.14 -4.40
C PHE A 44 -11.33 -3.62 -4.07
N THR A 45 -10.42 -4.38 -4.66
CA THR A 45 -10.39 -5.83 -4.53
C THR A 45 -9.14 -6.26 -3.79
N TYR A 46 -9.28 -7.13 -2.79
CA TYR A 46 -8.15 -7.68 -2.04
C TYR A 46 -8.35 -9.17 -1.76
N SER A 47 -7.26 -9.93 -1.75
CA SER A 47 -7.28 -11.36 -1.43
C SER A 47 -6.76 -11.58 -0.01
N LEU A 48 -7.41 -12.46 0.74
CA LEU A 48 -6.87 -12.99 1.99
C LEU A 48 -6.08 -14.27 1.71
N GLU A 49 -5.12 -14.66 2.56
CA GLU A 49 -4.14 -15.76 2.32
C GLU A 49 -4.77 -17.14 1.96
N ASN A 50 -6.10 -17.29 1.99
CA ASN A 50 -6.85 -18.51 1.70
C ASN A 50 -7.81 -18.37 0.49
N SER A 51 -7.41 -17.66 -0.56
CA SER A 51 -8.08 -17.60 -1.89
C SER A 51 -9.40 -16.82 -2.01
N ASP A 52 -10.01 -16.42 -0.90
CA ASP A 52 -11.18 -15.55 -0.96
C ASP A 52 -10.78 -14.14 -1.42
N THR A 53 -11.38 -13.73 -2.54
CA THR A 53 -11.24 -12.39 -3.10
C THR A 53 -12.41 -11.55 -2.64
N TYR A 54 -12.12 -10.47 -1.93
CA TYR A 54 -13.10 -9.55 -1.39
C TYR A 54 -13.15 -8.29 -2.24
N VAL A 55 -14.35 -7.80 -2.50
CA VAL A 55 -14.66 -6.62 -3.29
C VAL A 55 -15.36 -5.58 -2.41
N LEU A 56 -14.81 -4.37 -2.36
CA LEU A 56 -15.40 -3.23 -1.65
C LEU A 56 -15.68 -2.10 -2.62
N CYS A 57 -16.91 -1.57 -2.63
CA CYS A 57 -17.21 -0.33 -3.34
C CYS A 57 -16.43 0.85 -2.74
N LYS A 58 -16.14 1.87 -3.56
CA LYS A 58 -15.33 3.02 -3.14
C LYS A 58 -15.93 3.82 -1.98
N ILE A 59 -17.26 3.85 -1.89
CA ILE A 59 -17.99 4.47 -0.79
C ILE A 59 -17.69 3.74 0.52
N CYS A 60 -17.76 2.40 0.50
CA CYS A 60 -17.45 1.58 1.65
C CYS A 60 -15.98 1.71 2.08
N LEU A 61 -15.06 1.66 1.12
CA LEU A 61 -13.64 1.86 1.37
C LEU A 61 -13.38 3.22 2.04
N SER A 62 -13.99 4.29 1.53
CA SER A 62 -13.83 5.64 2.08
C SER A 62 -14.34 5.74 3.52
N LYS A 63 -15.49 5.12 3.81
CA LYS A 63 -16.05 5.05 5.18
C LYS A 63 -15.16 4.27 6.14
N ILE A 64 -14.50 3.20 5.67
CA ILE A 64 -13.54 2.43 6.47
C ILE A 64 -12.30 3.28 6.72
N ASN A 65 -11.70 3.86 5.67
CA ASN A 65 -10.50 4.69 5.78
C ASN A 65 -10.69 5.88 6.72
N ALA A 66 -11.87 6.51 6.71
CA ALA A 66 -12.19 7.59 7.63
C ALA A 66 -12.21 7.17 9.12
N LYS A 67 -12.42 5.88 9.41
CA LYS A 67 -12.38 5.33 10.78
C LYS A 67 -10.98 4.91 11.19
N LEU A 68 -10.09 4.65 10.25
CA LEU A 68 -8.72 4.29 10.54
C LEU A 68 -7.94 5.54 10.96
N ARG A 69 -7.45 5.54 12.20
CA ARG A 69 -6.54 6.56 12.70
C ARG A 69 -5.13 5.98 12.77
N VAL A 70 -4.18 6.67 12.16
CA VAL A 70 -2.77 6.31 12.31
C VAL A 70 -2.33 6.77 13.69
N GLU A 71 -2.11 5.82 14.60
CA GLU A 71 -1.52 6.10 15.91
C GLU A 71 0.00 6.04 15.81
N ILE A 72 0.63 7.20 15.99
CA ILE A 72 2.09 7.33 16.01
C ILE A 72 2.51 7.56 17.46
N ASP A 73 3.28 6.61 17.98
CA ASP A 73 3.89 6.74 19.31
C ASP A 73 5.11 7.68 19.24
N ILE A 74 4.84 8.98 19.48
CA ILE A 74 5.88 10.02 19.48
C ILE A 74 6.96 9.77 20.54
N GLY A 75 6.62 9.10 21.65
CA GLY A 75 7.57 8.76 22.71
C GLY A 75 8.61 7.74 22.25
N LYS A 76 8.20 6.74 21.47
CA LYS A 76 9.15 5.80 20.84
C LYS A 76 10.03 6.49 19.79
N ILE A 77 9.45 7.41 19.01
CA ILE A 77 10.21 8.16 18.00
C ILE A 77 11.26 9.06 18.66
N SER A 78 10.92 9.78 19.73
CA SER A 78 11.88 10.63 20.44
C SER A 78 13.00 9.81 21.06
N THR A 79 12.67 8.67 21.68
CA THR A 79 13.65 7.73 22.24
C THR A 79 14.60 7.20 21.16
N LEU A 80 14.07 6.82 20.00
CA LEU A 80 14.88 6.35 18.88
C LEU A 80 15.80 7.45 18.35
N LYS A 81 15.30 8.67 18.15
CA LYS A 81 16.10 9.83 17.72
C LYS A 81 17.24 10.12 18.69
N GLN A 82 16.97 10.04 19.98
CA GLN A 82 17.99 10.24 21.01
C GLN A 82 19.04 9.13 20.96
N LYS A 83 18.65 7.85 20.88
CA LYS A 83 19.60 6.74 20.76
C LYS A 83 20.50 6.84 19.51
N ILE A 84 19.95 7.33 18.39
CA ILE A 84 20.73 7.57 17.17
C ILE A 84 21.75 8.68 17.40
N LYS A 85 21.33 9.80 18.01
CA LYS A 85 22.22 10.92 18.35
C LYS A 85 23.33 10.49 19.32
N ASP A 86 22.99 9.66 20.30
CA ASP A 86 23.92 9.19 21.32
C ASP A 86 24.78 8.00 20.84
N GLY A 87 24.61 7.55 19.58
CA GLY A 87 25.37 6.43 19.02
C GLY A 87 25.10 5.07 19.68
N THR A 88 24.01 4.96 20.44
CA THR A 88 23.64 3.74 21.20
C THR A 88 22.68 2.83 20.43
N THR A 89 22.28 3.22 19.22
CA THR A 89 21.60 2.32 18.29
C THR A 89 22.55 1.29 17.71
N TYR A 90 22.05 0.06 17.52
CA TYR A 90 22.75 -0.95 16.74
C TYR A 90 22.98 -0.44 15.31
N VAL A 91 24.23 -0.16 14.97
CA VAL A 91 24.65 0.07 13.59
C VAL A 91 24.91 -1.32 13.01
N SER A 92 24.04 -1.78 12.10
CA SER A 92 24.44 -2.90 11.27
C SER A 92 25.59 -2.39 10.41
N SER A 93 26.80 -2.86 10.71
CA SER A 93 27.97 -2.58 9.89
C SER A 93 27.78 -3.29 8.56
N SER A 94 26.99 -2.69 7.65
CA SER A 94 27.17 -2.95 6.24
C SER A 94 28.63 -2.59 5.96
N LYS A 95 29.45 -3.58 5.59
CA LYS A 95 30.91 -3.48 5.46
C LYS A 95 31.42 -2.37 4.52
N ARG A 96 30.53 -1.56 3.94
CA ARG A 96 30.84 -0.50 2.97
C ARG A 96 31.23 0.84 3.62
N THR A 97 30.76 1.20 4.82
CA THR A 97 31.03 2.53 5.42
C THR A 97 32.27 2.57 6.31
N LEU A 98 32.61 1.47 7.00
CA LEU A 98 33.83 1.37 7.85
C LEU A 98 35.16 1.46 7.07
N SER A 99 35.13 1.31 5.75
CA SER A 99 36.31 1.42 4.88
C SER A 99 36.56 2.85 4.40
N GLN A 100 35.56 3.74 4.45
CA GLN A 100 35.67 5.10 3.93
C GLN A 100 36.22 6.08 4.99
N GLU A 101 35.78 5.95 6.25
CA GLU A 101 36.30 6.76 7.36
C GLU A 101 37.77 6.46 7.66
N ARG A 102 38.19 5.18 7.59
CA ARG A 102 39.61 4.79 7.71
C ARG A 102 40.50 5.25 6.56
N ARG A 103 39.93 5.61 5.40
CA ARG A 103 40.68 6.18 4.27
C ARG A 103 40.85 7.70 4.44
N LEU A 104 39.80 8.40 4.86
CA LEU A 104 39.87 9.84 5.16
C LEU A 104 40.87 10.14 6.29
N SER A 105 40.83 9.39 7.40
CA SER A 105 41.78 9.58 8.50
C SER A 105 43.23 9.25 8.13
N LYS A 106 43.46 8.41 7.12
CA LYS A 106 44.81 8.10 6.61
C LYS A 106 45.33 9.19 5.68
N LEU A 107 44.47 9.73 4.81
CA LEU A 107 44.81 10.86 3.94
C LEU A 107 45.16 12.12 4.74
N ASP A 108 44.45 12.37 5.85
CA ASP A 108 44.74 13.50 6.72
C ASP A 108 46.07 13.34 7.47
N ALA A 109 46.44 12.10 7.85
CA ALA A 109 47.72 11.80 8.49
C ALA A 109 48.92 11.84 7.51
N GLU A 110 48.71 11.41 6.26
CA GLU A 110 49.75 11.46 5.21
C GLU A 110 50.03 12.91 4.77
N ASN A 111 49.00 13.75 4.63
CA ASN A 111 49.17 15.17 4.33
C ASN A 111 49.85 15.97 5.46
N ALA A 112 49.61 15.60 6.72
CA ALA A 112 50.27 16.24 7.85
C ALA A 112 51.78 15.95 7.89
N ASN A 113 52.21 14.75 7.48
CA ASN A 113 53.63 14.38 7.43
C ASN A 113 54.36 15.01 6.23
N ALA A 114 53.69 15.23 5.10
CA ALA A 114 54.29 15.86 3.91
C ALA A 114 54.63 17.35 4.08
N LEU A 115 54.03 18.04 5.05
CA LEU A 115 54.32 19.44 5.37
C LEU A 115 55.49 19.63 6.34
N ILE A 116 56.03 18.54 6.90
CA ILE A 116 57.15 18.57 7.86
C ILE A 116 58.49 18.32 7.15
N GLU A 117 58.49 17.82 5.91
CA GLU A 117 59.69 17.45 5.14
C GLU A 117 60.11 18.46 4.05
N THR A 118 59.62 19.70 4.08
CA THR A 118 60.07 20.82 3.20
C THR A 118 60.61 21.98 4.01
#